data_AF-A0A8J6UIY1-F1
#
_entry.id   AF-A0A8J6UIY1-F1
#
_cell.length_a   1.000
_cell.length_b   1.000
_cell.length_c   1.000
_cell.angle_alpha   90.00
_cell.angle_beta   90.00
_cell.angle_gamma   90.00
#
_symmetry.space_group_name_H-M   'P 1'
#
loop_
_entity.id
_entity.type
_entity.pdbx_description
1 polymer ?
#
loop_
_entity_poly.entity_id
_entity_poly.type
_entity_poly.pdbx_seq_one_letter_code
_entity_poly.pdbx_strand_id
1 'polypeptide(L)' 'MIQIQTAQSLPIKFKLGATLLDDPAPHESLAKKQELLAQQFPQLRFTHIYESDAVIESGTKVYPILVPPPKVNG' A
#
# COMPACT_ATOMS: atom_id res chain seq x y z
N MET A 1 20.81 -12.76 -25.83
CA MET A 1 19.74 -11.93 -25.24
C MET A 1 18.91 -12.85 -24.36
N ILE A 2 18.97 -12.72 -23.04
CA ILE A 2 18.29 -13.63 -22.11
C ILE A 2 17.07 -12.87 -21.54
N GLN A 3 15.87 -13.31 -21.88
CA GLN A 3 14.65 -12.85 -21.22
C GLN A 3 14.55 -13.52 -19.85
N ILE A 4 14.77 -12.74 -18.79
CA ILE A 4 14.42 -13.11 -17.42
C ILE A 4 12.91 -12.96 -17.25
N GLN A 5 12.23 -14.08 -17.04
CA GLN A 5 10.81 -14.11 -16.66
C GLN A 5 10.70 -13.53 -15.23
N THR A 6 10.23 -12.29 -15.12
CA THR A 6 10.00 -11.68 -13.81
C THR A 6 8.74 -12.31 -13.19
N ALA A 7 8.91 -12.75 -11.94
CA ALA A 7 7.93 -13.50 -11.17
C ALA A 7 6.51 -12.94 -11.29
N GLN A 8 5.54 -13.85 -11.41
CA GLN A 8 4.12 -13.56 -11.40
C GLN A 8 3.73 -12.96 -10.03
N SER A 9 3.94 -11.66 -9.87
CA SER A 9 3.64 -10.94 -8.65
C SER A 9 2.14 -10.82 -8.51
N LEU A 10 1.61 -11.24 -7.36
CA LEU A 10 0.23 -11.00 -6.99
C LEU A 10 -0.09 -9.50 -7.12
N PRO A 11 -1.29 -9.13 -7.60
CA PRO A 11 -1.71 -7.75 -7.63
C PRO A 11 -1.64 -7.18 -6.21
N ILE A 12 -1.04 -6.00 -6.07
CA ILE A 12 -0.91 -5.30 -4.79
C ILE A 12 -2.03 -4.26 -4.70
N LYS A 13 -2.64 -4.16 -3.53
CA LYS A 13 -3.61 -3.11 -3.20
C LYS A 13 -3.33 -2.55 -1.82
N PHE A 14 -3.76 -1.32 -1.59
CA PHE A 14 -3.64 -0.64 -0.31
C PHE A 14 -5.04 -0.40 0.26
N LYS A 15 -5.26 -0.68 1.53
CA LYS A 15 -6.57 -0.54 2.18
C LYS A 15 -6.54 0.61 3.16
N LEU A 16 -7.23 1.70 2.82
CA LEU A 16 -7.39 2.88 3.67
C LEU A 16 -8.80 2.91 4.25
N GLY A 17 -8.98 2.39 5.46
CA GLY A 17 -10.30 2.21 6.06
C GLY A 17 -11.19 1.30 5.21
N ALA A 18 -12.26 1.84 4.64
CA ALA A 18 -13.16 1.13 3.72
C ALA A 18 -12.74 1.20 2.24
N THR A 19 -11.76 2.05 1.91
CA THR A 19 -11.32 2.29 0.53
C THR A 19 -10.19 1.34 0.16
N LEU A 20 -10.31 0.67 -0.98
CA LEU A 20 -9.21 -0.05 -1.63
C LEU A 20 -8.60 0.84 -2.72
N LEU A 21 -7.30 1.05 -2.62
CA LEU A 21 -6.47 1.80 -3.55
C LEU A 21 -5.64 0.81 -4.35
N ASP A 22 -5.57 1.00 -5.66
CA ASP A 22 -4.69 0.22 -6.52
C ASP A 22 -3.23 0.65 -6.33
N ASP A 23 -2.30 -0.24 -6.68
CA ASP A 23 -0.87 0.05 -6.62
C ASP A 23 -0.50 1.16 -7.62
N PRO A 24 -0.02 2.34 -7.16
CA PRO A 24 0.31 3.43 -8.05
C PRO A 24 1.58 3.16 -8.88
N ALA A 25 2.45 2.23 -8.45
CA ALA A 25 3.71 1.97 -9.12
C ALA A 25 4.19 0.53 -8.91
N PRO A 26 3.65 -0.47 -9.63
CA PRO A 26 3.90 -1.90 -9.40
C PRO A 26 5.37 -2.33 -9.32
N HIS A 27 6.24 -1.65 -10.06
CA HIS A 27 7.67 -1.96 -10.17
C HIS A 27 8.55 -1.26 -9.12
N GLU A 28 7.98 -0.36 -8.33
CA GLU A 28 8.71 0.44 -7.36
C GLU A 28 8.73 -0.22 -5.96
N SER A 29 9.63 0.26 -5.11
CA SER A 29 9.69 -0.14 -3.70
C SER A 29 8.44 0.30 -2.92
N LEU A 30 8.12 -0.40 -1.82
CA LEU A 30 7.01 -0.04 -0.93
C LEU A 30 7.14 1.40 -0.40
N ALA A 31 8.36 1.82 -0.07
CA ALA A 31 8.62 3.19 0.39
C ALA A 31 8.24 4.23 -0.67
N LYS A 32 8.56 3.96 -1.95
CA LYS A 32 8.20 4.88 -3.04
C LYS A 32 6.69 4.87 -3.30
N LYS A 33 6.04 3.71 -3.24
CA LYS A 33 4.57 3.59 -3.30
C LYS A 33 3.91 4.40 -2.18
N GLN A 34 4.41 4.31 -0.95
CA GLN A 34 3.93 5.10 0.17
C GLN A 34 4.09 6.60 -0.07
N GLU A 35 5.23 7.04 -0.61
CA GLU A 35 5.45 8.45 -0.96
C GLU A 35 4.42 8.94 -2.00
N LEU A 36 4.18 8.17 -3.06
CA LEU A 36 3.18 8.47 -4.08
C LEU A 36 1.76 8.54 -3.50
N LEU A 37 1.40 7.57 -2.65
CA LEU A 37 0.13 7.57 -1.93
C LEU A 37 0.01 8.80 -1.02
N ALA A 38 1.09 9.22 -0.36
CA ALA A 38 1.10 10.40 0.51
C ALA A 38 1.07 11.74 -0.24
N GLN A 39 1.40 11.75 -1.54
CA GLN A 39 1.16 12.90 -2.43
C GLN A 39 -0.32 13.04 -2.78
N GLN A 40 -1.02 11.92 -2.99
CA GLN A 40 -2.45 11.91 -3.33
C GLN A 40 -3.36 12.05 -2.08
N PHE A 41 -2.95 11.46 -0.96
CA PHE A 41 -3.68 11.40 0.29
C PHE A 41 -2.83 11.98 1.42
N PRO A 42 -2.91 13.30 1.69
CA PRO A 42 -2.07 13.98 2.67
C PRO A 42 -2.11 13.36 4.08
N GLN A 43 -3.21 12.71 4.45
CA GLN A 43 -3.37 12.00 5.72
C GLN A 43 -2.39 10.83 5.90
N LEU A 44 -1.83 10.30 4.81
CA LEU A 44 -0.89 9.17 4.84
C LEU A 44 0.56 9.61 5.06
N ARG A 45 0.85 10.92 5.02
CA ARG A 45 2.22 11.45 5.21
C ARG A 45 2.83 11.10 6.56
N PHE A 46 1.99 10.88 7.57
CA PHE A 46 2.42 10.54 8.93
C PHE A 46 2.27 9.03 9.24
N THR A 47 1.78 8.25 8.28
CA THR A 47 1.59 6.80 8.43
C THR A 47 2.74 6.04 7.78
N HIS A 48 3.16 4.94 8.39
CA HIS A 48 4.15 4.02 7.82
C HIS A 48 3.48 2.69 7.50
N ILE A 49 3.79 2.14 6.32
CA ILE A 49 3.31 0.85 5.87
C ILE A 49 4.47 -0.14 5.95
N TYR A 50 4.28 -1.24 6.67
CA TYR A 50 5.30 -2.28 6.80
C TYR A 50 5.00 -3.46 5.88
N GLU A 51 6.07 -4.11 5.41
CA GLU A 51 5.95 -5.33 4.60
C GLU A 51 5.33 -6.50 5.35
N SER A 52 5.52 -6.54 6.67
CA SER A 52 4.97 -7.55 7.58
C SER A 52 3.46 -7.52 7.67
N ASP A 53 2.85 -6.35 7.46
CA ASP A 53 1.40 -6.16 7.66
C ASP A 53 0.59 -6.56 6.42
N ALA A 54 1.27 -7.01 5.36
CA ALA A 54 0.63 -7.45 4.15
C ALA A 54 -0.23 -8.71 4.40
N VAL A 55 -1.51 -8.61 4.06
CA VAL A 55 -2.44 -9.73 4.11
C VAL A 55 -2.79 -10.18 2.69
N ILE A 56 -2.92 -11.49 2.47
CA ILE A 56 -3.36 -12.01 1.18
C ILE A 56 -4.89 -12.18 1.25
N GLU A 57 -5.62 -11.36 0.53
CA GLU A 57 -7.08 -11.45 0.42
C GLU A 57 -7.44 -11.80 -1.03
N SER A 58 -8.13 -12.92 -1.24
CA SER A 58 -8.69 -13.32 -2.55
C SER A 58 -7.68 -13.29 -3.71
N GLY A 59 -6.43 -13.70 -3.47
CA GLY A 59 -5.37 -13.69 -4.48
C GLY A 59 -4.77 -12.31 -4.76
N THR A 60 -4.99 -11.33 -3.89
CA THR A 60 -4.41 -9.98 -3.94
C THR A 60 -3.64 -9.73 -2.65
N LYS A 61 -2.45 -9.13 -2.75
CA LYS A 61 -1.66 -8.71 -1.59
C LYS A 61 -2.16 -7.34 -1.14
N VAL A 62 -2.83 -7.27 0.00
CA VAL A 62 -3.44 -6.07 0.54
C VAL A 62 -2.62 -5.53 1.70
N TYR A 63 -2.24 -4.26 1.63
CA TYR A 63 -1.53 -3.54 2.68
C TYR A 63 -2.52 -2.66 3.47
N PRO A 64 -2.84 -2.99 4.73
CA PRO A 64 -3.71 -2.15 5.55
C PRO A 64 -2.96 -0.87 5.95
N ILE A 65 -3.59 0.28 5.72
CA ILE A 65 -3.08 1.57 6.16
C ILE A 65 -3.87 2.02 7.39
N LEU A 66 -3.18 2.06 8.53
CA LEU A 66 -3.74 2.53 9.79
C LEU A 66 -3.63 4.05 9.85
N VAL A 67 -4.74 4.73 9.63
CA VAL A 67 -4.86 6.18 9.89
C VAL A 67 -5.08 6.38 11.39
N PRO A 68 -4.36 7.32 12.04
CA PRO A 68 -4.58 7.61 13.45
C PRO A 68 -6.05 8.04 13.66
N PRO A 69 -6.69 7.59 14.75
CA PRO A 69 -8.05 8.00 15.05
C PRO A 69 -8.09 9.53 15.23
N PRO A 70 -9.20 10.19 14.85
CA PRO A 70 -9.37 11.61 15.13
C PRO A 70 -9.29 11.81 16.65
N LYS A 71 -8.54 12.82 17.07
CA LYS A 71 -8.40 13.16 18.49
C LYS A 71 -9.78 13.56 19.04
N VAL A 72 -10.41 12.65 19.76
CA VAL A 72 -11.61 12.92 20.55
C VAL A 72 -11.17 13.54 21.86
N ASN A 73 -11.13 14.88 21.90
CA ASN A 73 -11.17 15.60 23.17
C ASN A 73 -12.64 15.62 23.60
N GLY A 74 -12.99 14.80 24.60
CA GLY A 74 -14.24 14.92 25.33
C GLY A 74 -14.26 16.15 26.21
#